data_AF-A0A7K5HTS9-F1
#
_entry.id   AF-A0A7K5HTS9-F1
#
_cell.length_a   1.000
_cell.length_b   1.000
_cell.length_c   1.000
_cell.angle_alpha   90.00
_cell.angle_beta   90.00
_cell.angle_gamma   90.00
#
_symmetry.space_group_name_H-M   'P 1'
#
loop_
_entity.id
_entity.type
_entity.pdbx_description
1 polymer ?
#
loop_
_entity_poly.entity_id
_entity_poly.type
_entity_poly.pdbx_seq_one_letter_code
_entity_poly.pdbx_strand_id
1 'polypeptide(L)'
;LAGARADVNPDEVASVIWKYFMELGSNAKEKVDQLQQGEITKQLNTLLESNLRSVNSYAEDLQRRLVPFATELQARLAQDSQRLKEQIQKELAELQAKLAPYADEVHQQIGTNIRQLQAKMSPYAEELRSQVDRGAGELRQALQPYAAELQERLQDNVESVQASLSPYADRLQQQIDGGVEKLKEQLAPLADELKAQVGQSVAELRRGLSPYAQEVQDGLNRQLESLTAQMERAAEEMRARLATSSEELRAQLSPLAQELRRAAAGDAEGLQQRLAPLVQQLDERVGQTLEAFRLQAAPAGEAFGQQLVKRLEEMKEKLESGTAGVEDHLELLEKEVREKVATFLSTAQPDTN
;
A
#
# COMPACT_ATOMS: atom_id res chain seq x y z
N LEU A 1 27.10 28.02 18.91
CA LEU A 1 28.14 28.96 19.41
C LEU A 1 27.81 30.34 18.89
N ALA A 2 27.41 31.23 19.79
CA ALA A 2 26.91 32.56 19.48
C ALA A 2 28.03 33.45 18.89
N GLY A 3 27.89 33.83 17.62
CA GLY A 3 28.73 34.85 17.01
C GLY A 3 28.24 36.22 17.49
N ALA A 4 29.07 36.92 18.26
CA ALA A 4 28.80 38.29 18.68
C ALA A 4 28.67 39.19 17.45
N ARG A 5 27.42 39.53 17.07
CA ARG A 5 27.15 40.75 16.32
C ARG A 5 27.61 41.89 17.21
N ALA A 6 28.64 42.62 16.79
CA ALA A 6 28.84 43.95 17.31
C ALA A 6 27.66 44.79 16.78
N ASP A 7 26.55 44.77 17.52
CA ASP A 7 25.49 45.76 17.37
C ASP A 7 26.12 47.09 17.74
N VAL A 8 26.57 47.80 16.72
CA VAL A 8 27.02 49.17 16.86
C VAL A 8 25.78 49.97 17.20
N ASN A 9 25.57 50.19 18.50
CA ASN A 9 24.42 50.92 19.01
C ASN A 9 24.49 52.34 18.43
N PRO A 10 23.47 52.82 17.69
CA PRO A 10 23.43 54.18 17.16
C PRO A 10 23.70 55.23 18.25
N ASP A 11 23.30 54.94 19.50
CA ASP A 11 23.53 55.81 20.65
C ASP A 11 25.01 55.86 21.07
N GLU A 12 25.78 54.79 20.90
CA GLU A 12 27.23 54.79 21.17
C GLU A 12 28.00 55.57 20.10
N VAL A 13 27.61 55.44 18.83
CA VAL A 13 28.21 56.24 17.74
C VAL A 13 27.85 57.71 17.91
N ALA A 14 26.58 58.00 18.22
CA ALA A 14 26.12 59.35 18.55
C ALA A 14 26.89 59.89 19.76
N SER A 15 27.11 59.10 20.80
CA SER A 15 27.89 59.49 21.99
C SER A 15 29.35 59.81 21.66
N VAL A 16 30.00 59.02 20.79
CA VAL A 16 31.40 59.28 20.39
C VAL A 16 31.49 60.56 19.56
N ILE A 17 30.56 60.76 18.63
CA ILE A 17 30.45 62.01 17.85
C ILE A 17 30.17 63.19 18.79
N TRP A 18 29.30 63.02 19.79
CA TRP A 18 28.98 64.08 20.75
C TRP A 18 30.15 64.43 21.68
N LYS A 19 30.92 63.42 22.11
CA LYS A 19 32.15 63.65 22.86
C LYS A 19 33.17 64.45 22.04
N TYR A 20 33.37 64.09 20.78
CA TYR A 20 34.29 64.79 19.89
C TYR A 20 33.86 66.24 19.64
N PHE A 21 32.56 66.48 19.46
CA PHE A 21 32.00 67.83 19.30
C PHE A 21 32.14 68.67 20.58
N MET A 22 31.96 68.06 21.75
CA MET A 22 32.14 68.73 23.05
C MET A 22 33.61 69.02 23.35
N GLU A 23 34.54 68.13 23.00
CA GLU A 23 35.98 68.38 23.10
C GLU A 23 36.41 69.54 22.18
N LEU A 24 35.91 69.58 20.94
CA LEU A 24 36.08 70.71 20.02
C LEU A 24 35.51 72.02 20.59
N GLY A 25 34.31 71.98 21.18
CA GLY A 25 33.66 73.13 21.80
C GLY A 25 34.39 73.64 23.05
N SER A 26 34.95 72.74 23.86
CA SER A 26 35.72 73.11 25.06
C SER A 26 37.09 73.70 24.71
N ASN A 27 37.80 73.12 23.74
CA ASN A 27 39.07 73.64 23.21
C ASN A 27 38.90 75.00 22.51
N ALA A 28 37.74 75.23 21.89
CA ALA A 28 37.39 76.54 21.32
C ALA A 28 37.12 77.58 22.42
N LYS A 29 36.44 77.21 23.51
CA LYS A 29 36.10 78.11 24.61
C LYS A 29 37.31 78.54 25.44
N GLU A 30 38.26 77.64 25.68
CA GLU A 30 39.51 77.94 26.40
C GLU A 30 40.44 78.90 25.63
N LYS A 31 40.36 78.91 24.28
CA LYS A 31 41.12 79.84 23.42
C LYS A 31 40.42 81.18 23.15
N VAL A 32 39.11 81.28 23.37
CA VAL A 32 38.33 82.53 23.17
C VAL A 32 38.64 83.60 24.22
N ASP A 33 39.04 83.21 25.44
CA ASP A 33 39.34 84.17 26.53
C ASP A 33 40.67 84.93 26.34
N GLN A 34 41.51 84.56 25.35
CA GLN A 34 42.82 85.18 25.16
C GLN A 34 42.95 86.24 24.05
N LEU A 35 42.09 86.37 23.01
CA LEU A 35 42.40 87.28 21.88
C LEU A 35 41.19 87.90 21.12
N GLN A 36 41.45 89.06 20.47
CA GLN A 36 40.50 90.02 19.86
C GLN A 36 39.72 89.52 18.61
N GLN A 37 38.55 90.14 18.36
CA GLN A 37 37.51 89.76 17.38
C GLN A 37 37.95 89.55 15.91
N GLY A 38 39.10 90.06 15.46
CA GLY A 38 39.60 89.89 14.09
C GLY A 38 40.33 88.56 13.83
N GLU A 39 40.89 87.93 14.86
CA GLU A 39 41.58 86.63 14.76
C GLU A 39 40.61 85.46 14.90
N ILE A 40 39.49 85.64 15.63
CA ILE A 40 38.44 84.64 15.80
C ILE A 40 37.93 84.17 14.45
N THR A 41 37.55 85.06 13.54
CA THR A 41 36.99 84.66 12.23
C THR A 41 38.00 83.87 11.40
N LYS A 42 39.29 84.24 11.41
CA LYS A 42 40.34 83.52 10.68
C LYS A 42 40.65 82.15 11.27
N GLN A 43 40.77 82.06 12.60
CA GLN A 43 41.02 80.80 13.30
C GLN A 43 39.82 79.86 13.19
N LEU A 44 38.60 80.38 13.29
CA LEU A 44 37.36 79.60 13.12
C LEU A 44 37.25 79.08 11.69
N ASN A 45 37.55 79.89 10.66
CA ASN A 45 37.58 79.43 9.27
C ASN A 45 38.63 78.35 9.05
N THR A 46 39.81 78.51 9.66
CA THR A 46 40.90 77.51 9.57
C THR A 46 40.50 76.20 10.27
N LEU A 47 39.83 76.27 11.43
CA LEU A 47 39.29 75.12 12.14
C LEU A 47 38.15 74.45 11.38
N LEU A 48 37.24 75.21 10.77
CA LEU A 48 36.15 74.70 9.93
C LEU A 48 36.70 74.02 8.68
N GLU A 49 37.65 74.65 7.98
CA GLU A 49 38.31 74.03 6.82
C GLU A 49 39.11 72.79 7.20
N SER A 50 39.80 72.81 8.34
CA SER A 50 40.53 71.65 8.85
C SER A 50 39.56 70.53 9.19
N ASN A 51 38.48 70.81 9.93
CA ASN A 51 37.46 69.83 10.28
C ASN A 51 36.73 69.29 9.06
N LEU A 52 36.40 70.13 8.07
CA LEU A 52 35.79 69.68 6.81
C LEU A 52 36.75 68.77 6.04
N ARG A 53 38.05 69.09 6.01
CA ARG A 53 39.07 68.20 5.43
C ARG A 53 39.21 66.89 6.22
N SER A 54 39.17 66.94 7.55
CA SER A 54 39.21 65.76 8.41
C SER A 54 38.00 64.87 8.18
N VAL A 55 36.78 65.42 8.23
CA VAL A 55 35.52 64.71 7.99
C VAL A 55 35.50 64.10 6.59
N ASN A 56 35.93 64.83 5.57
CA ASN A 56 36.04 64.30 4.22
C ASN A 56 37.05 63.14 4.14
N SER A 57 38.21 63.27 4.81
CA SER A 57 39.18 62.17 4.88
C SER A 57 38.65 60.95 5.62
N TYR A 58 37.87 61.12 6.69
CA TYR A 58 37.22 60.04 7.41
C TYR A 58 36.14 59.36 6.57
N ALA A 59 35.35 60.12 5.81
CA ALA A 59 34.33 59.59 4.91
C ALA A 59 34.97 58.79 3.77
N GLU A 60 36.06 59.31 3.17
CA GLU A 60 36.82 58.59 2.15
C GLU A 60 37.48 57.31 2.70
N ASP A 61 38.08 57.35 3.89
CA ASP A 61 38.66 56.17 4.53
C ASP A 61 37.60 55.13 4.92
N LEU A 62 36.43 55.58 5.39
CA LEU A 62 35.30 54.70 5.68
C LEU A 62 34.78 54.04 4.40
N GLN A 63 34.62 54.79 3.31
CA GLN A 63 34.21 54.24 2.01
C GLN A 63 35.24 53.25 1.46
N ARG A 64 36.54 53.56 1.58
CA ARG A 64 37.64 52.66 1.20
C ARG A 64 37.66 51.37 2.00
N ARG A 65 37.15 51.35 3.22
CA ARG A 65 37.08 50.15 4.09
C ARG A 65 35.78 49.37 3.95
N LEU A 66 34.64 50.05 3.78
CA LEU A 66 33.33 49.42 3.68
C LEU A 66 33.14 48.61 2.40
N VAL A 67 33.60 49.10 1.25
CA VAL A 67 33.42 48.41 -0.04
C VAL A 67 34.17 47.06 -0.06
N PRO A 68 35.46 46.97 0.33
CA PRO A 68 36.14 45.68 0.45
C PRO A 68 35.51 44.78 1.51
N PHE A 69 35.09 45.32 2.65
CA PHE A 69 34.44 44.55 3.72
C PHE A 69 33.12 43.92 3.28
N ALA A 70 32.23 44.68 2.62
CA ALA A 70 30.98 44.17 2.08
C ALA A 70 31.21 43.10 1.00
N THR A 71 32.20 43.33 0.13
CA THR A 71 32.60 42.36 -0.91
C THR A 71 33.12 41.06 -0.31
N GLU A 72 33.96 41.14 0.72
CA GLU A 72 34.50 39.99 1.43
C GLU A 72 33.41 39.23 2.19
N LEU A 73 32.47 39.94 2.83
CA LEU A 73 31.32 39.35 3.50
C LEU A 73 30.42 38.59 2.52
N GLN A 74 30.11 39.18 1.36
CA GLN A 74 29.31 38.53 0.32
C GLN A 74 30.01 37.28 -0.22
N ALA A 75 31.31 37.35 -0.47
CA ALA A 75 32.10 36.20 -0.91
C ALA A 75 32.12 35.08 0.14
N ARG A 76 32.28 35.41 1.42
CA ARG A 76 32.22 34.43 2.54
C ARG A 76 30.85 33.77 2.64
N LEU A 77 29.76 34.55 2.58
CA LEU A 77 28.40 34.01 2.63
C LEU A 77 28.09 33.08 1.45
N ALA A 78 28.53 33.44 0.23
CA ALA A 78 28.38 32.58 -0.93
C ALA A 78 29.16 31.26 -0.77
N GLN A 79 30.38 31.34 -0.24
CA GLN A 79 31.22 30.17 0.03
C GLN A 79 30.62 29.27 1.12
N ASP A 80 30.13 29.84 2.22
CA ASP A 80 29.53 29.09 3.32
C ASP A 80 28.20 28.44 2.90
N SER A 81 27.39 29.12 2.09
CA SER A 81 26.17 28.55 1.49
C SER A 81 26.49 27.36 0.58
N GLN A 82 27.53 27.48 -0.26
CA GLN A 82 27.97 26.39 -1.11
C GLN A 82 28.47 25.18 -0.30
N ARG A 83 29.26 25.42 0.76
CA ARG A 83 29.72 24.36 1.67
C ARG A 83 28.56 23.68 2.38
N LEU A 84 27.57 24.45 2.85
CA LEU A 84 26.39 23.89 3.50
C LEU A 84 25.58 23.02 2.54
N LYS A 85 25.42 23.46 1.29
CA LYS A 85 24.76 22.67 0.24
C LYS A 85 25.49 21.35 -0.01
N GLU A 86 26.82 21.38 -0.13
CA GLU A 86 27.64 20.19 -0.33
C GLU A 86 27.57 19.24 0.88
N GLN A 87 27.55 19.77 2.11
CA GLN A 87 27.38 18.96 3.33
C GLN A 87 26.01 18.29 3.37
N ILE A 88 24.92 19.02 3.10
CA ILE A 88 23.57 18.46 3.05
C ILE A 88 23.51 17.36 1.99
N GLN A 89 24.00 17.60 0.78
CA GLN A 89 24.01 16.60 -0.29
C GLN A 89 24.78 15.34 0.13
N LYS A 90 25.92 15.51 0.80
CA LYS A 90 26.73 14.39 1.28
C LYS A 90 26.04 13.60 2.40
N GLU A 91 25.53 14.27 3.42
CA GLU A 91 24.81 13.62 4.53
C GLU A 91 23.60 12.86 4.02
N LEU A 92 22.93 13.39 3.01
CA LEU A 92 21.75 12.78 2.44
C LEU A 92 22.10 11.59 1.53
N ALA A 93 23.19 11.67 0.75
CA ALA A 93 23.74 10.52 0.04
C ALA A 93 24.20 9.41 1.01
N GLU A 94 24.81 9.77 2.14
CA GLU A 94 25.20 8.82 3.20
C GLU A 94 23.98 8.18 3.87
N LEU A 95 22.91 8.95 4.12
CA LEU A 95 21.65 8.44 4.65
C LEU A 95 20.99 7.47 3.66
N GLN A 96 20.93 7.83 2.38
CA GLN A 96 20.39 6.98 1.32
C GLN A 96 21.19 5.67 1.22
N ALA A 97 22.53 5.74 1.24
CA ALA A 97 23.39 4.56 1.24
C ALA A 97 23.21 3.68 2.49
N LYS A 98 22.91 4.27 3.66
CA LYS A 98 22.62 3.52 4.90
C LYS A 98 21.24 2.87 4.88
N LEU A 99 20.25 3.49 4.25
CA LEU A 99 18.87 2.99 4.18
C LEU A 99 18.66 1.95 3.06
N ALA A 100 19.39 2.08 1.94
CA ALA A 100 19.34 1.16 0.81
C ALA A 100 19.40 -0.33 1.19
N PRO A 101 20.37 -0.82 2.00
CA PRO A 101 20.43 -2.23 2.37
C PRO A 101 19.22 -2.71 3.19
N TYR A 102 18.59 -1.84 4.00
CA TYR A 102 17.36 -2.20 4.73
C TYR A 102 16.17 -2.33 3.79
N ALA A 103 16.05 -1.45 2.80
CA ALA A 103 15.03 -1.54 1.77
C ALA A 103 15.19 -2.85 0.94
N ASP A 104 16.43 -3.17 0.55
CA ASP A 104 16.75 -4.41 -0.16
C ASP A 104 16.44 -5.65 0.69
N GLU A 105 16.76 -5.62 1.99
CA GLU A 105 16.50 -6.74 2.90
C GLU A 105 14.99 -6.96 3.12
N VAL A 106 14.23 -5.89 3.34
CA VAL A 106 12.75 -5.93 3.40
C VAL A 106 12.19 -6.51 2.10
N HIS A 107 12.69 -6.05 0.96
CA HIS A 107 12.25 -6.53 -0.34
C HIS A 107 12.49 -8.04 -0.51
N GLN A 108 13.69 -8.51 -0.18
CA GLN A 108 14.05 -9.92 -0.26
C GLN A 108 13.22 -10.79 0.69
N GLN A 109 12.95 -10.32 1.91
CA GLN A 109 12.12 -11.04 2.88
C GLN A 109 10.67 -11.14 2.40
N ILE A 110 10.10 -10.05 1.88
CA ILE A 110 8.75 -10.05 1.33
C ILE A 110 8.67 -11.00 0.14
N GLY A 111 9.60 -10.91 -0.81
CA GLY A 111 9.64 -11.82 -1.96
C GLY A 111 9.77 -13.30 -1.53
N THR A 112 10.52 -13.58 -0.48
CA THR A 112 10.65 -14.95 0.07
C THR A 112 9.36 -15.42 0.74
N ASN A 113 8.74 -14.59 1.56
CA ASN A 113 7.48 -14.91 2.22
C ASN A 113 6.33 -15.09 1.22
N ILE A 114 6.29 -14.29 0.14
CA ILE A 114 5.34 -14.45 -0.97
C ILE A 114 5.49 -15.83 -1.60
N ARG A 115 6.71 -16.24 -1.95
CA ARG A 115 6.97 -17.57 -2.53
C ARG A 115 6.59 -18.70 -1.58
N GLN A 116 6.88 -18.55 -0.28
CA GLN A 116 6.49 -19.54 0.73
C GLN A 116 4.98 -19.64 0.87
N LEU A 117 4.28 -18.50 0.87
CA LEU A 117 2.81 -18.45 0.92
C LEU A 117 2.20 -19.11 -0.33
N GLN A 118 2.71 -18.81 -1.53
CA GLN A 118 2.29 -19.48 -2.76
C GLN A 118 2.49 -21.00 -2.68
N ALA A 119 3.65 -21.45 -2.21
CA ALA A 119 3.95 -22.88 -2.05
C ALA A 119 3.04 -23.57 -1.01
N LYS A 120 2.68 -22.87 0.08
CA LYS A 120 1.72 -23.38 1.08
C LYS A 120 0.30 -23.49 0.51
N MET A 121 -0.06 -22.67 -0.48
CA MET A 121 -1.43 -22.58 -1.01
C MET A 121 -1.70 -23.50 -2.20
N SER A 122 -0.68 -23.85 -2.99
CA SER A 122 -0.83 -24.78 -4.12
C SER A 122 -1.49 -26.13 -3.76
N PRO A 123 -1.12 -26.80 -2.66
CA PRO A 123 -1.72 -28.08 -2.27
C PRO A 123 -3.22 -27.99 -1.99
N TYR A 124 -3.73 -26.82 -1.61
CA TYR A 124 -5.15 -26.66 -1.32
C TYR A 124 -6.03 -26.62 -2.57
N ALA A 125 -5.54 -26.05 -3.67
CA ALA A 125 -6.26 -26.11 -4.94
C ALA A 125 -6.33 -27.56 -5.45
N GLU A 126 -5.24 -28.32 -5.28
CA GLU A 126 -5.20 -29.75 -5.60
C GLU A 126 -6.11 -30.57 -4.68
N GLU A 127 -6.12 -30.30 -3.38
CA GLU A 127 -7.00 -30.96 -2.41
C GLU A 127 -8.47 -30.68 -2.70
N LEU A 128 -8.84 -29.42 -2.97
CA LEU A 128 -10.21 -29.07 -3.35
C LEU A 128 -10.64 -29.85 -4.60
N ARG A 129 -9.78 -29.88 -5.63
CA ARG A 129 -10.06 -30.65 -6.84
C ARG A 129 -10.22 -32.14 -6.53
N SER A 130 -9.35 -32.70 -5.70
CA SER A 130 -9.45 -34.10 -5.26
C SER A 130 -10.76 -34.38 -4.51
N GLN A 131 -11.20 -33.48 -3.64
CA GLN A 131 -12.45 -33.64 -2.89
C GLN A 131 -13.67 -33.49 -3.78
N VAL A 132 -13.66 -32.56 -4.74
CA VAL A 132 -14.71 -32.43 -5.77
C VAL A 132 -14.80 -33.72 -6.59
N ASP A 133 -13.67 -34.23 -7.08
CA ASP A 133 -13.61 -35.46 -7.89
C ASP A 133 -14.10 -36.68 -7.05
N ARG A 134 -13.67 -36.78 -5.78
CA ARG A 134 -14.08 -37.84 -4.86
C ARG A 134 -15.57 -37.79 -4.54
N GLY A 135 -16.09 -36.62 -4.15
CA GLY A 135 -17.50 -36.45 -3.82
C GLY A 135 -18.41 -36.69 -5.01
N ALA A 136 -18.02 -36.26 -6.22
CA ALA A 136 -18.72 -36.61 -7.45
C ALA A 136 -18.70 -38.12 -7.73
N GLY A 137 -17.57 -38.79 -7.50
CA GLY A 137 -17.43 -40.24 -7.62
C GLY A 137 -18.29 -41.01 -6.61
N GLU A 138 -18.29 -40.61 -5.34
CA GLU A 138 -19.12 -41.19 -4.27
C GLU A 138 -20.61 -41.03 -4.59
N LEU A 139 -21.02 -39.85 -5.04
CA LEU A 139 -22.40 -39.60 -5.47
C LEU A 139 -22.78 -40.46 -6.67
N ARG A 140 -21.89 -40.59 -7.67
CA ARG A 140 -22.12 -41.50 -8.80
C ARG A 140 -22.33 -42.94 -8.35
N GLN A 141 -21.48 -43.45 -7.47
CA GLN A 141 -21.57 -44.81 -6.95
C GLN A 141 -22.87 -45.04 -6.16
N ALA A 142 -23.34 -44.04 -5.41
CA ALA A 142 -24.61 -44.11 -4.69
C ALA A 142 -25.84 -44.16 -5.63
N LEU A 143 -25.75 -43.53 -6.80
CA LEU A 143 -26.86 -43.43 -7.78
C LEU A 143 -26.86 -44.55 -8.82
N GLN A 144 -25.69 -45.09 -9.16
CA GLN A 144 -25.51 -46.15 -10.16
C GLN A 144 -26.43 -47.39 -9.99
N PRO A 145 -26.63 -47.97 -8.78
CA PRO A 145 -27.42 -49.19 -8.65
C PRO A 145 -28.89 -49.03 -9.06
N TYR A 146 -29.43 -47.81 -9.07
CA TYR A 146 -30.84 -47.57 -9.39
C TYR A 146 -31.17 -47.90 -10.86
N ALA A 147 -30.29 -47.57 -11.80
CA ALA A 147 -30.53 -47.88 -13.21
C ALA A 147 -30.59 -49.40 -13.43
N ALA A 148 -29.64 -50.14 -12.83
CA ALA A 148 -29.57 -51.59 -12.93
C ALA A 148 -30.77 -52.28 -12.26
N GLU A 149 -31.14 -51.87 -11.05
CA GLU A 149 -32.26 -52.46 -10.30
C GLU A 149 -33.61 -52.16 -10.96
N LEU A 150 -33.79 -50.95 -11.53
CA LEU A 150 -34.99 -50.62 -12.31
C LEU A 150 -35.09 -51.46 -13.60
N GLN A 151 -33.97 -51.69 -14.28
CA GLN A 151 -33.93 -52.51 -15.49
C GLN A 151 -34.30 -53.97 -15.21
N GLU A 152 -33.81 -54.54 -14.11
CA GLU A 152 -34.14 -55.89 -13.66
C GLU A 152 -35.64 -56.01 -13.32
N ARG A 153 -36.17 -55.06 -12.53
CA ARG A 153 -37.59 -55.05 -12.14
C ARG A 153 -38.56 -54.85 -13.30
N LEU A 154 -38.15 -54.15 -14.36
CA LEU A 154 -38.96 -54.00 -15.58
C LEU A 154 -39.08 -55.31 -16.37
N GLN A 155 -38.14 -56.25 -16.20
CA GLN A 155 -38.20 -57.57 -16.83
C GLN A 155 -39.14 -58.52 -16.06
N ASP A 156 -39.39 -58.24 -14.78
CA ASP A 156 -40.25 -59.03 -13.89
C ASP A 156 -41.70 -58.49 -13.82
N ASN A 157 -42.62 -59.18 -14.49
CA ASN A 157 -44.11 -59.15 -14.35
C ASN A 157 -44.82 -57.79 -14.11
N VAL A 158 -45.39 -57.22 -15.17
CA VAL A 158 -45.89 -55.82 -15.28
C VAL A 158 -47.02 -55.44 -14.28
N GLU A 159 -47.84 -56.38 -13.83
CA GLU A 159 -48.98 -56.09 -12.93
C GLU A 159 -48.56 -55.70 -11.49
N SER A 160 -47.35 -56.07 -11.06
CA SER A 160 -46.80 -55.70 -9.73
C SER A 160 -45.85 -54.50 -9.79
N VAL A 161 -45.56 -53.98 -10.98
CA VAL A 161 -44.48 -53.01 -11.21
C VAL A 161 -44.82 -51.63 -10.65
N GLN A 162 -46.06 -51.15 -10.78
CA GLN A 162 -46.44 -49.82 -10.30
C GLN A 162 -46.23 -49.65 -8.78
N ALA A 163 -46.71 -50.61 -7.97
CA ALA A 163 -46.52 -50.60 -6.52
C ALA A 163 -45.05 -50.80 -6.11
N SER A 164 -44.28 -51.50 -6.94
CA SER A 164 -42.86 -51.78 -6.69
C SER A 164 -41.96 -50.60 -7.05
N LEU A 165 -42.32 -49.76 -8.04
CA LEU A 165 -41.46 -48.71 -8.57
C LEU A 165 -41.59 -47.35 -7.88
N SER A 166 -42.75 -47.01 -7.32
CA SER A 166 -42.96 -45.72 -6.64
C SER A 166 -41.94 -45.46 -5.51
N PRO A 167 -41.60 -46.44 -4.64
CA PRO A 167 -40.57 -46.28 -3.60
C PRO A 167 -39.16 -46.02 -4.14
N TYR A 168 -38.85 -46.40 -5.39
CA TYR A 168 -37.53 -46.17 -5.98
C TYR A 168 -37.31 -44.71 -6.34
N ALA A 169 -38.33 -44.03 -6.85
CA ALA A 169 -38.26 -42.60 -7.10
C ALA A 169 -38.03 -41.81 -5.80
N ASP A 170 -38.69 -42.22 -4.71
CA ASP A 170 -38.52 -41.60 -3.40
C ASP A 170 -37.11 -41.83 -2.85
N ARG A 171 -36.60 -43.06 -2.94
CA ARG A 171 -35.23 -43.38 -2.53
C ARG A 171 -34.18 -42.67 -3.40
N LEU A 172 -34.39 -42.57 -4.70
CA LEU A 172 -33.50 -41.84 -5.61
C LEU A 172 -33.41 -40.36 -5.21
N GLN A 173 -34.55 -39.72 -4.93
CA GLN A 173 -34.56 -38.33 -4.43
C GLN A 173 -33.81 -38.22 -3.09
N GLN A 174 -34.01 -39.15 -2.16
CA GLN A 174 -33.31 -39.16 -0.87
C GLN A 174 -31.79 -39.31 -1.03
N GLN A 175 -31.33 -40.13 -1.98
CA GLN A 175 -29.89 -40.28 -2.27
C GLN A 175 -29.30 -39.04 -2.93
N ILE A 176 -30.04 -38.40 -3.85
CA ILE A 176 -29.64 -37.12 -4.44
C ILE A 176 -29.50 -36.07 -3.33
N ASP A 177 -30.53 -35.90 -2.50
CA ASP A 177 -30.53 -34.93 -1.42
C ASP A 177 -29.41 -35.20 -0.41
N GLY A 178 -29.30 -36.43 0.10
CA GLY A 178 -28.28 -36.79 1.07
C GLY A 178 -26.87 -36.76 0.51
N GLY A 179 -26.69 -37.09 -0.77
CA GLY A 179 -25.39 -37.04 -1.44
C GLY A 179 -24.90 -35.62 -1.67
N VAL A 180 -25.79 -34.71 -2.09
CA VAL A 180 -25.46 -33.28 -2.23
C VAL A 180 -25.15 -32.64 -0.87
N GLU A 181 -25.90 -32.97 0.18
CA GLU A 181 -25.61 -32.44 1.53
C GLU A 181 -24.26 -32.93 2.04
N LYS A 182 -23.92 -34.22 1.87
CA LYS A 182 -22.58 -34.73 2.20
C LYS A 182 -21.48 -34.02 1.41
N LEU A 183 -21.70 -33.75 0.13
CA LEU A 183 -20.75 -33.02 -0.70
C LEU A 183 -20.50 -31.61 -0.17
N LYS A 184 -21.54 -30.89 0.25
CA LYS A 184 -21.40 -29.58 0.90
C LYS A 184 -20.64 -29.67 2.21
N GLU A 185 -20.93 -30.66 3.04
CA GLU A 185 -20.23 -30.90 4.31
C GLU A 185 -18.74 -31.20 4.11
N GLN A 186 -18.38 -31.88 3.02
CA GLN A 186 -16.98 -32.12 2.65
C GLN A 186 -16.28 -30.84 2.13
N LEU A 187 -16.96 -30.04 1.31
CA LEU A 187 -16.36 -28.88 0.65
C LEU A 187 -16.31 -27.62 1.52
N ALA A 188 -17.25 -27.42 2.44
CA ALA A 188 -17.31 -26.20 3.27
C ALA A 188 -16.07 -25.98 4.17
N PRO A 189 -15.50 -27.00 4.85
CA PRO A 189 -14.32 -26.84 5.68
C PRO A 189 -13.08 -26.34 4.93
N LEU A 190 -12.94 -26.64 3.64
CA LEU A 190 -11.78 -26.22 2.84
C LEU A 190 -11.66 -24.71 2.76
N ALA A 191 -12.76 -24.00 2.52
CA ALA A 191 -12.76 -22.54 2.46
C ALA A 191 -12.39 -21.92 3.82
N ASP A 192 -12.89 -22.52 4.91
CA ASP A 192 -12.60 -22.07 6.28
C ASP A 192 -11.13 -22.33 6.65
N GLU A 193 -10.55 -23.46 6.20
CA GLU A 193 -9.13 -23.77 6.40
C GLU A 193 -8.21 -22.83 5.61
N LEU A 194 -8.54 -22.54 4.34
CA LEU A 194 -7.83 -21.53 3.53
C LEU A 194 -7.78 -20.18 4.23
N LYS A 195 -8.92 -19.73 4.74
CA LYS A 195 -9.06 -18.46 5.46
C LYS A 195 -8.14 -18.42 6.68
N ALA A 196 -8.12 -19.49 7.47
CA ALA A 196 -7.24 -19.60 8.63
C ALA A 196 -5.75 -19.57 8.25
N GLN A 197 -5.35 -20.31 7.21
CA GLN A 197 -3.97 -20.38 6.73
C GLN A 197 -3.46 -19.05 6.18
N VAL A 198 -4.31 -18.31 5.45
CA VAL A 198 -3.96 -16.97 5.00
C VAL A 198 -3.76 -16.05 6.20
N GLY A 199 -4.69 -16.05 7.16
CA GLY A 199 -4.56 -15.24 8.37
C GLY A 199 -3.26 -15.52 9.12
N GLN A 200 -2.90 -16.80 9.28
CA GLN A 200 -1.64 -17.20 9.89
C GLN A 200 -0.42 -16.71 9.09
N SER A 201 -0.44 -16.88 7.76
CA SER A 201 0.68 -16.50 6.90
C SER A 201 0.90 -14.99 6.86
N VAL A 202 -0.18 -14.20 6.87
CA VAL A 202 -0.09 -12.73 6.97
C VAL A 202 0.45 -12.31 8.34
N ALA A 203 0.07 -13.00 9.42
CA ALA A 203 0.63 -12.74 10.75
C ALA A 203 2.13 -13.07 10.83
N GLU A 204 2.57 -14.17 10.21
CA GLU A 204 3.99 -14.53 10.07
C GLU A 204 4.76 -13.45 9.30
N LEU A 205 4.20 -12.99 8.16
CA LEU A 205 4.76 -11.91 7.36
C LEU A 205 4.89 -10.62 8.17
N ARG A 206 3.84 -10.23 8.91
CA ARG A 206 3.87 -9.05 9.79
C ARG A 206 4.99 -9.15 10.84
N ARG A 207 5.17 -10.32 11.44
CA ARG A 207 6.21 -10.54 12.46
C ARG A 207 7.62 -10.44 11.86
N GLY A 208 7.83 -11.01 10.67
CA GLY A 208 9.12 -10.97 9.97
C GLY A 208 9.54 -9.54 9.59
N LEU A 209 8.57 -8.69 9.25
CA LEU A 209 8.83 -7.31 8.81
C LEU A 209 8.90 -6.29 9.95
N SER A 210 8.46 -6.66 11.15
CA SER A 210 8.44 -5.78 12.34
C SER A 210 9.80 -5.12 12.69
N PRO A 211 10.97 -5.76 12.50
CA PRO A 211 12.26 -5.14 12.85
C PRO A 211 12.71 -4.01 11.92
N TYR A 212 12.12 -3.89 10.72
CA TYR A 212 12.75 -3.13 9.63
C TYR A 212 12.24 -1.71 9.41
N ALA A 213 11.24 -1.21 10.15
CA ALA A 213 10.97 0.23 10.30
C ALA A 213 9.78 0.52 11.22
N GLN A 214 9.94 1.46 12.16
CA GLN A 214 8.82 2.12 12.86
C GLN A 214 8.10 3.17 11.96
N GLU A 215 8.80 3.77 10.99
CA GLU A 215 8.22 4.83 10.11
C GLU A 215 7.45 4.28 8.89
N VAL A 216 7.77 3.08 8.39
CA VAL A 216 7.04 2.41 7.28
C VAL A 216 5.93 1.49 7.81
N GLN A 217 5.87 1.29 9.13
CA GLN A 217 5.02 0.31 9.82
C GLN A 217 3.53 0.54 9.56
N ASP A 218 3.08 1.79 9.53
CA ASP A 218 1.67 2.14 9.30
C ASP A 218 1.24 1.92 7.85
N GLY A 219 2.15 2.12 6.89
CA GLY A 219 1.91 1.78 5.48
C GLY A 219 1.83 0.28 5.28
N LEU A 220 2.79 -0.44 5.84
CA LEU A 220 2.89 -1.89 5.75
C LEU A 220 1.72 -2.60 6.44
N ASN A 221 1.37 -2.20 7.68
CA ASN A 221 0.23 -2.76 8.41
C ASN A 221 -1.08 -2.57 7.63
N ARG A 222 -1.32 -1.38 7.05
CA ARG A 222 -2.50 -1.14 6.21
C ARG A 222 -2.54 -2.04 4.97
N GLN A 223 -1.41 -2.30 4.32
CA GLN A 223 -1.35 -3.24 3.18
C GLN A 223 -1.65 -4.68 3.63
N LEU A 224 -1.10 -5.13 4.77
CA LEU A 224 -1.33 -6.47 5.30
C LEU A 224 -2.78 -6.69 5.77
N GLU A 225 -3.39 -5.67 6.39
CA GLU A 225 -4.82 -5.68 6.74
C GLU A 225 -5.69 -5.74 5.49
N SER A 226 -5.34 -4.96 4.45
CA SER A 226 -6.03 -4.99 3.16
C SER A 226 -5.91 -6.35 2.48
N LEU A 227 -4.72 -6.97 2.50
CA LEU A 227 -4.50 -8.32 1.99
C LEU A 227 -5.36 -9.34 2.73
N THR A 228 -5.39 -9.27 4.07
CA THR A 228 -6.21 -10.16 4.91
C THR A 228 -7.68 -10.05 4.52
N ALA A 229 -8.25 -8.84 4.54
CA ALA A 229 -9.66 -8.62 4.24
C ALA A 229 -10.05 -9.07 2.83
N GLN A 230 -9.16 -8.88 1.84
CA GLN A 230 -9.41 -9.33 0.48
C GLN A 230 -9.36 -10.85 0.34
N MET A 231 -8.46 -11.52 1.05
CA MET A 231 -8.38 -12.98 1.03
C MET A 231 -9.53 -13.63 1.78
N GLU A 232 -10.00 -13.02 2.87
CA GLU A 232 -11.24 -13.45 3.52
C GLU A 232 -12.41 -13.38 2.55
N ARG A 233 -12.55 -12.27 1.80
CA ARG A 233 -13.59 -12.16 0.76
C ARG A 233 -13.45 -13.23 -0.32
N ALA A 234 -12.24 -13.49 -0.80
CA ALA A 234 -11.97 -14.52 -1.80
C ALA A 234 -12.37 -15.92 -1.30
N ALA A 235 -12.11 -16.23 -0.03
CA ALA A 235 -12.52 -17.49 0.59
C ALA A 235 -14.05 -17.59 0.70
N GLU A 236 -14.73 -16.52 1.10
CA GLU A 236 -16.20 -16.48 1.14
C GLU A 236 -16.82 -16.60 -0.28
N GLU A 237 -16.22 -15.97 -1.28
CA GLU A 237 -16.64 -16.12 -2.69
C GLU A 237 -16.47 -17.55 -3.18
N MET A 238 -15.36 -18.21 -2.84
CA MET A 238 -15.15 -19.64 -3.12
C MET A 238 -16.24 -20.49 -2.46
N ARG A 239 -16.48 -20.29 -1.16
CA ARG A 239 -17.51 -21.01 -0.40
C ARG A 239 -18.89 -20.84 -1.04
N ALA A 240 -19.26 -19.62 -1.39
CA ALA A 240 -20.54 -19.30 -2.03
C ALA A 240 -20.69 -19.96 -3.40
N ARG A 241 -19.60 -20.02 -4.20
CA ARG A 241 -19.59 -20.73 -5.49
C ARG A 241 -19.80 -22.23 -5.31
N LEU A 242 -19.06 -22.87 -4.39
CA LEU A 242 -19.20 -24.31 -4.12
C LEU A 242 -20.60 -24.65 -3.61
N ALA A 243 -21.18 -23.82 -2.75
CA ALA A 243 -22.55 -23.98 -2.29
C ALA A 243 -23.57 -23.86 -3.44
N THR A 244 -23.43 -22.83 -4.27
CA THR A 244 -24.29 -22.63 -5.46
C THR A 244 -24.18 -23.81 -6.43
N SER A 245 -22.97 -24.27 -6.76
CA SER A 245 -22.77 -25.43 -7.65
C SER A 245 -23.37 -26.71 -7.07
N SER A 246 -23.33 -26.90 -5.75
CA SER A 246 -23.97 -28.05 -5.10
C SER A 246 -25.50 -27.98 -5.19
N GLU A 247 -26.09 -26.80 -5.04
CA GLU A 247 -27.54 -26.61 -5.24
C GLU A 247 -27.96 -26.78 -6.71
N GLU A 248 -27.16 -26.28 -7.64
CA GLU A 248 -27.39 -26.50 -9.07
C GLU A 248 -27.31 -27.98 -9.43
N LEU A 249 -26.35 -28.72 -8.86
CA LEU A 249 -26.27 -30.17 -8.97
C LEU A 249 -27.56 -30.84 -8.48
N ARG A 250 -28.07 -30.46 -7.31
CA ARG A 250 -29.35 -30.97 -6.78
C ARG A 250 -30.51 -30.65 -7.70
N ALA A 251 -30.59 -29.42 -8.20
CA ALA A 251 -31.64 -28.96 -9.10
C ALA A 251 -31.62 -29.68 -10.45
N GLN A 252 -30.45 -30.09 -10.93
CA GLN A 252 -30.30 -30.84 -12.18
C GLN A 252 -30.58 -32.36 -12.01
N LEU A 253 -30.27 -32.93 -10.85
CA LEU A 253 -30.52 -34.35 -10.57
C LEU A 253 -31.96 -34.63 -10.11
N SER A 254 -32.60 -33.74 -9.34
CA SER A 254 -33.95 -33.95 -8.80
C SER A 254 -35.03 -34.24 -9.86
N PRO A 255 -35.01 -33.63 -11.06
CA PRO A 255 -35.93 -33.99 -12.15
C PRO A 255 -35.89 -35.47 -12.51
N LEU A 256 -34.76 -36.16 -12.38
CA LEU A 256 -34.66 -37.61 -12.67
C LEU A 256 -35.60 -38.43 -11.79
N ALA A 257 -35.64 -38.13 -10.49
CA ALA A 257 -36.54 -38.78 -9.55
C ALA A 257 -38.01 -38.44 -9.84
N GLN A 258 -38.31 -37.21 -10.25
CA GLN A 258 -39.67 -36.80 -10.62
C GLN A 258 -40.15 -37.47 -11.91
N GLU A 259 -39.29 -37.55 -12.92
CA GLU A 259 -39.55 -38.23 -14.18
C GLU A 259 -39.78 -39.73 -13.94
N LEU A 260 -38.95 -40.37 -13.11
CA LEU A 260 -39.14 -41.76 -12.70
C LEU A 260 -40.49 -41.96 -11.98
N ARG A 261 -40.86 -41.06 -11.06
CA ARG A 261 -42.16 -41.12 -10.36
C ARG A 261 -43.33 -41.00 -11.33
N ARG A 262 -43.24 -40.10 -12.32
CA ARG A 262 -44.27 -39.91 -13.36
C ARG A 262 -44.36 -41.10 -14.31
N ALA A 263 -43.22 -41.69 -14.67
CA ALA A 263 -43.17 -42.86 -15.54
C ALA A 263 -43.69 -44.13 -14.85
N ALA A 264 -43.48 -44.25 -13.54
CA ALA A 264 -44.08 -45.28 -12.70
C ALA A 264 -45.59 -45.07 -12.47
N ALA A 265 -46.15 -43.90 -12.76
CA ALA A 265 -47.58 -43.62 -12.67
C ALA A 265 -48.27 -43.88 -14.03
N GLY A 266 -49.08 -44.94 -14.12
CA GLY A 266 -49.82 -45.25 -15.34
C GLY A 266 -50.24 -46.72 -15.44
N ASP A 267 -50.77 -47.07 -16.61
CA ASP A 267 -51.09 -48.43 -17.01
C ASP A 267 -49.84 -49.23 -17.43
N ALA A 268 -49.93 -50.55 -17.35
CA ALA A 268 -48.87 -51.51 -17.62
C ALA A 268 -48.09 -51.25 -18.93
N GLU A 269 -48.82 -51.05 -20.03
CA GLU A 269 -48.26 -50.87 -21.37
C GLU A 269 -47.56 -49.52 -21.52
N GLY A 270 -48.17 -48.44 -21.01
CA GLY A 270 -47.56 -47.12 -20.99
C GLY A 270 -46.37 -47.01 -20.03
N LEU A 271 -46.34 -47.80 -18.96
CA LEU A 271 -45.25 -47.84 -17.98
C LEU A 271 -43.97 -48.42 -18.59
N GLN A 272 -44.07 -49.52 -19.34
CA GLN A 272 -42.92 -50.12 -20.03
C GLN A 272 -42.33 -49.19 -21.11
N GLN A 273 -43.19 -48.56 -21.91
CA GLN A 273 -42.76 -47.65 -22.97
C GLN A 273 -42.05 -46.39 -22.45
N ARG A 274 -42.44 -45.91 -21.26
CA ARG A 274 -41.87 -44.69 -20.64
C ARG A 274 -40.62 -44.98 -19.81
N LEU A 275 -40.57 -46.09 -19.08
CA LEU A 275 -39.46 -46.38 -18.16
C LEU A 275 -38.23 -46.95 -18.85
N ALA A 276 -38.37 -47.81 -19.86
CA ALA A 276 -37.24 -48.39 -20.57
C ALA A 276 -36.23 -47.32 -21.10
N PRO A 277 -36.67 -46.27 -21.82
CA PRO A 277 -35.74 -45.22 -22.27
C PRO A 277 -35.19 -44.37 -21.11
N LEU A 278 -36.00 -44.09 -20.07
CA LEU A 278 -35.55 -43.32 -18.91
C LEU A 278 -34.43 -44.03 -18.14
N VAL A 279 -34.58 -45.34 -17.93
CA VAL A 279 -33.59 -46.16 -17.22
C VAL A 279 -32.30 -46.27 -18.02
N GLN A 280 -32.39 -46.45 -19.35
CA GLN A 280 -31.22 -46.47 -20.23
C GLN A 280 -30.43 -45.16 -20.20
N GLN A 281 -31.11 -44.02 -20.06
CA GLN A 281 -30.48 -42.69 -20.03
C GLN A 281 -30.07 -42.24 -18.62
N LEU A 282 -30.48 -42.95 -17.56
CA LEU A 282 -30.29 -42.50 -16.18
C LEU A 282 -28.80 -42.36 -15.82
N ASP A 283 -28.00 -43.40 -16.10
CA ASP A 283 -26.56 -43.38 -15.80
C ASP A 283 -25.83 -42.30 -16.62
N GLU A 284 -26.19 -42.13 -17.89
CA GLU A 284 -25.60 -41.11 -18.76
C GLU A 284 -25.93 -39.70 -18.28
N ARG A 285 -27.20 -39.42 -17.93
CA ARG A 285 -27.63 -38.11 -17.41
C ARG A 285 -26.99 -37.79 -16.07
N VAL A 286 -26.94 -38.75 -15.14
CA VAL A 286 -26.24 -38.59 -13.86
C VAL A 286 -24.76 -38.29 -14.12
N GLY A 287 -24.11 -39.05 -15.00
CA GLY A 287 -22.71 -38.82 -15.37
C GLY A 287 -22.46 -37.43 -15.95
N GLN A 288 -23.29 -36.99 -16.90
CA GLN A 288 -23.18 -35.66 -17.51
C GLN A 288 -23.37 -34.52 -16.49
N THR A 289 -24.36 -34.64 -15.61
CA THR A 289 -24.62 -33.65 -14.56
C THR A 289 -23.48 -33.58 -13.54
N LEU A 290 -22.90 -34.73 -13.17
CA LEU A 290 -21.74 -34.77 -12.26
C LEU A 290 -20.48 -34.18 -12.90
N GLU A 291 -20.24 -34.43 -14.20
CA GLU A 291 -19.13 -33.80 -14.92
C GLU A 291 -19.31 -32.28 -15.05
N ALA A 292 -20.53 -31.82 -15.30
CA ALA A 292 -20.83 -30.39 -15.33
C ALA A 292 -20.53 -29.72 -13.98
N PHE A 293 -20.97 -30.34 -12.88
CA PHE A 293 -20.62 -29.90 -11.52
C PHE A 293 -19.11 -29.86 -11.32
N ARG A 294 -18.39 -30.92 -11.70
CA ARG A 294 -16.93 -31.03 -11.56
C ARG A 294 -16.20 -29.90 -12.28
N LEU A 295 -16.60 -29.60 -13.51
CA LEU A 295 -16.03 -28.52 -14.32
C LEU A 295 -16.29 -27.12 -13.73
N GLN A 296 -17.40 -26.94 -13.03
CA GLN A 296 -17.77 -25.67 -12.41
C GLN A 296 -17.12 -25.47 -11.04
N ALA A 297 -16.99 -26.53 -10.24
CA ALA A 297 -16.45 -26.49 -8.89
C ALA A 297 -14.91 -26.51 -8.85
N ALA A 298 -14.26 -27.27 -9.73
CA ALA A 298 -12.79 -27.41 -9.73
C ALA A 298 -12.01 -26.09 -9.85
N PRO A 299 -12.39 -25.11 -10.70
CA PRO A 299 -11.67 -23.85 -10.83
C PRO A 299 -11.72 -22.95 -9.59
N ALA A 300 -12.58 -23.23 -8.60
CA ALA A 300 -12.76 -22.35 -7.46
C ALA A 300 -11.48 -22.18 -6.63
N GLY A 301 -10.73 -23.26 -6.42
CA GLY A 301 -9.44 -23.24 -5.70
C GLY A 301 -8.33 -22.57 -6.49
N GLU A 302 -8.25 -22.83 -7.79
CA GLU A 302 -7.28 -22.19 -8.69
C GLU A 302 -7.51 -20.68 -8.78
N ALA A 303 -8.78 -20.24 -8.88
CA ALA A 303 -9.14 -18.83 -8.92
C ALA A 303 -8.73 -18.09 -7.64
N PHE A 304 -8.91 -18.72 -6.47
CA PHE A 304 -8.42 -18.17 -5.20
C PHE A 304 -6.90 -18.06 -5.19
N GLY A 305 -6.18 -19.11 -5.60
CA GLY A 305 -4.72 -19.09 -5.69
C GLY A 305 -4.21 -17.96 -6.60
N GLN A 306 -4.83 -17.77 -7.77
CA GLN A 306 -4.51 -16.67 -8.68
C GLN A 306 -4.78 -15.29 -8.07
N GLN A 307 -5.91 -15.11 -7.38
CA GLN A 307 -6.21 -13.87 -6.67
C GLN A 307 -5.16 -13.57 -5.60
N LEU A 308 -4.74 -14.57 -4.83
CA LEU A 308 -3.70 -14.43 -3.83
C LEU A 308 -2.37 -13.99 -4.46
N VAL A 309 -1.92 -14.69 -5.51
CA VAL A 309 -0.68 -14.35 -6.24
C VAL A 309 -0.71 -12.90 -6.70
N LYS A 310 -1.79 -12.49 -7.38
CA LYS A 310 -1.96 -11.13 -7.87
C LYS A 310 -1.87 -10.09 -6.76
N ARG A 311 -2.52 -10.33 -5.61
CA ARG A 311 -2.48 -9.37 -4.48
C ARG A 311 -1.12 -9.29 -3.81
N LEU A 312 -0.40 -10.40 -3.74
CA LEU A 312 0.97 -10.40 -3.24
C LEU A 312 1.92 -9.64 -4.17
N GLU A 313 1.74 -9.76 -5.49
CA GLU A 313 2.47 -8.97 -6.48
C GLU A 313 2.15 -7.48 -6.38
N GLU A 314 0.87 -7.10 -6.30
CA GLU A 314 0.46 -5.70 -6.09
C GLU A 314 1.03 -5.11 -4.79
N MET A 315 1.11 -5.90 -3.72
CA MET A 315 1.72 -5.48 -2.46
C MET A 315 3.23 -5.27 -2.64
N LYS A 316 3.91 -6.17 -3.35
CA LYS A 316 5.33 -6.06 -3.67
C LYS A 316 5.62 -4.78 -4.46
N GLU A 317 4.89 -4.52 -5.54
CA GLU A 317 5.06 -3.31 -6.38
C GLU A 317 4.82 -2.02 -5.58
N LYS A 318 3.78 -1.97 -4.73
CA LYS A 318 3.52 -0.79 -3.90
C LYS A 318 4.64 -0.51 -2.92
N LEU A 319 5.27 -1.54 -2.38
CA LEU A 319 6.40 -1.40 -1.47
C LEU A 319 7.67 -0.96 -2.21
N GLU A 320 7.89 -1.41 -3.45
CA GLU A 320 8.95 -0.89 -4.33
C GLU A 320 8.78 0.61 -4.60
N SER A 321 7.54 1.07 -4.83
CA SER A 321 7.26 2.50 -5.05
C SER A 321 7.32 3.35 -3.78
N GLY A 322 7.03 2.78 -2.61
CA GLY A 322 7.06 3.50 -1.33
C GLY A 322 8.47 3.83 -0.83
N THR A 323 9.46 3.00 -1.17
CA THR A 323 10.89 3.29 -0.92
C THR A 323 11.46 4.39 -1.81
N ALA A 324 10.78 4.74 -2.90
CA ALA A 324 11.13 5.89 -3.75
C ALA A 324 10.76 7.25 -3.11
N GLY A 325 9.96 7.28 -2.04
CA GLY A 325 9.53 8.53 -1.37
C GLY A 325 10.65 9.33 -0.70
N VAL A 326 11.87 8.79 -0.62
CA VAL A 326 13.08 9.52 -0.20
C VAL A 326 13.48 10.57 -1.26
N GLU A 327 13.21 10.33 -2.55
CA GLU A 327 13.42 11.30 -3.64
C GLU A 327 12.41 12.45 -3.59
N ASP A 328 11.15 12.17 -3.23
CA ASP A 328 10.12 13.23 -3.08
C ASP A 328 10.43 14.17 -1.90
N HIS A 329 11.00 13.64 -0.81
CA HIS A 329 11.45 14.46 0.32
C HIS A 329 12.66 15.33 -0.04
N LEU A 330 13.50 14.87 -0.97
CA LEU A 330 14.65 15.60 -1.50
C LEU A 330 14.25 16.79 -2.37
N GLU A 331 13.28 16.60 -3.27
CA GLU A 331 12.72 17.70 -4.07
C GLU A 331 12.02 18.74 -3.19
N LEU A 332 11.30 18.30 -2.14
CA LEU A 332 10.67 19.18 -1.16
C LEU A 332 11.71 20.01 -0.39
N LEU A 333 12.79 19.39 0.08
CA LEU A 333 13.87 20.08 0.79
C LEU A 333 14.62 21.07 -0.13
N GLU A 334 14.86 20.70 -1.39
CA GLU A 334 15.49 21.59 -2.38
C GLU A 334 14.60 22.82 -2.66
N LYS A 335 13.29 22.60 -2.85
CA LYS A 335 12.33 23.66 -3.10
C LYS A 335 12.21 24.62 -1.91
N GLU A 336 12.15 24.08 -0.69
CA GLU A 336 12.02 24.87 0.53
C GLU A 336 13.30 25.68 0.84
N VAL A 337 14.48 25.12 0.59
CA VAL A 337 15.76 25.85 0.69
C VAL A 337 15.86 26.94 -0.37
N ARG A 338 15.45 26.66 -1.62
CA ARG A 338 15.48 27.64 -2.72
C ARG A 338 14.52 28.81 -2.46
N GLU A 339 13.32 28.54 -1.93
CA GLU A 339 12.37 29.58 -1.52
C GLU A 339 12.91 30.43 -0.36
N LYS A 340 13.51 29.81 0.68
CA LYS A 340 14.10 30.55 1.81
C LYS A 340 15.29 31.42 1.40
N VAL A 341 16.13 30.95 0.48
CA VAL A 341 17.24 31.73 -0.08
C VAL A 341 16.74 32.87 -0.96
N ALA A 342 15.73 32.64 -1.80
CA ALA A 342 15.12 33.71 -2.60
C ALA A 342 14.47 34.78 -1.72
N THR A 343 13.76 34.37 -0.66
CA THR A 343 13.13 35.27 0.31
C THR A 343 14.16 36.10 1.07
N PHE A 344 15.27 35.48 1.49
CA PHE A 344 16.39 36.16 2.15
C PHE A 344 17.06 37.21 1.24
N LEU A 345 17.25 36.89 -0.05
CA LEU A 345 17.84 37.80 -1.03
C LEU A 345 16.90 38.96 -1.40
N SER A 346 15.58 38.74 -1.41
CA SER A 346 14.59 39.80 -1.63
C SER A 346 14.43 40.74 -0.43
N THR A 347 14.66 40.27 0.81
CA THR A 347 14.66 41.14 2.01
C THR A 347 15.94 41.97 2.20
N ALA A 348 16.95 41.76 1.36
CA ALA A 348 18.24 42.45 1.43
C ALA A 348 18.43 43.57 0.39
N GLN A 349 17.41 43.87 -0.43
CA GLN A 349 17.41 45.06 -1.29
C GLN A 349 16.76 46.24 -0.54
N PRO A 350 17.47 47.37 -0.33
CA PRO A 350 16.84 48.59 0.14
C PRO A 350 15.98 49.18 -1.00
N ASP A 351 14.79 49.67 -0.65
CA ASP A 351 13.86 50.34 -1.56
C ASP A 351 14.57 51.39 -2.42
N THR A 352 14.59 51.16 -3.73
CA THR A 352 14.89 52.21 -4.72
C THR A 352 13.62 53.03 -4.94
N ASN A 353 13.63 54.27 -4.48
CA ASN A 353 12.74 55.32 -4.98
C ASN A 353 12.90 55.52 -6.49
#